data_AF-A0A937HRD0-F1
#
_entry.id   AF-A0A937HRD0-F1
#
_cell.length_a   1.000
_cell.length_b   1.000
_cell.length_c   1.000
_cell.angle_alpha   90.00
_cell.angle_beta   90.00
_cell.angle_gamma   90.00
#
_symmetry.space_group_name_H-M   'P 1'
#
loop_
_entity.id
_entity.type
_entity.pdbx_description
1 polymer ?
#
loop_
_entity_poly.entity_id
_entity_poly.type
_entity_poly.pdbx_seq_one_letter_code
_entity_poly.pdbx_strand_id
1 'polypeptide(L)'
;MIQMERNAVSPVVLSVPSEFEIYRPRSTPPVDLIQLLPPGLRQYVQATGSSDLLTIAADTEIVAQILKILKTIDPEPTQVLLKAHIVSMSARELIDEGAELGLPRVQVGAGFFKNAANALTSP
;
A
#
# COMPACT_ATOMS: atom_id res chain seq x y z
N MET A 1 67.50 22.49 8.60
CA MET A 1 66.53 23.60 8.59
C MET A 1 65.14 22.98 8.61
N ILE A 2 64.39 23.19 9.68
CA ILE A 2 63.10 22.54 9.96
C ILE A 2 62.01 23.54 9.57
N GLN A 3 61.26 23.28 8.51
CA GLN A 3 60.04 24.04 8.22
C GLN A 3 58.87 23.41 8.98
N MET A 4 58.44 24.10 10.03
CA MET A 4 57.17 23.85 10.71
C MET A 4 56.07 24.54 9.91
N GLU A 5 55.33 23.79 9.10
CA GLU A 5 54.02 24.22 8.61
C GLU A 5 53.06 24.26 9.80
N ARG A 6 52.84 25.46 10.33
CA ARG A 6 51.78 25.72 11.29
C ARG A 6 50.45 25.62 10.56
N ASN A 7 49.87 24.42 10.60
CA ASN A 7 48.51 24.13 10.21
C ASN A 7 47.57 24.98 11.09
N ALA A 8 47.13 26.12 10.55
CA ALA A 8 46.21 27.03 11.21
C ALA A 8 44.82 26.41 11.19
N VAL A 9 44.54 25.56 12.19
CA VAL A 9 43.19 25.11 12.50
C VAL A 9 42.42 26.34 12.95
N SER A 10 41.60 26.88 12.05
CA SER A 10 40.65 27.95 12.39
C SER A 10 39.76 27.44 13.53
N PRO A 11 39.65 28.17 14.65
CA PRO A 11 38.74 27.75 15.71
C PRO A 11 37.33 27.77 15.13
N VAL A 12 36.69 26.60 15.07
CA VAL A 12 35.25 26.50 14.86
C VAL A 12 34.62 27.23 16.03
N VAL A 13 34.20 28.47 15.80
CA VAL A 13 33.43 29.24 16.77
C VAL A 13 32.13 28.47 16.95
N LEU A 14 32.00 27.77 18.07
CA LEU A 14 30.71 27.27 18.52
C LEU A 14 29.85 28.51 18.82
N SER A 15 29.10 29.00 17.82
CA SER A 15 28.02 29.94 18.06
C SER A 15 27.03 29.22 18.95
N VAL A 16 26.95 29.63 20.21
CA VAL A 16 25.88 29.18 21.10
C VAL A 16 24.57 29.61 20.42
N PRO A 17 23.64 28.69 20.15
CA PRO A 17 22.39 29.05 19.50
C PRO A 17 21.65 30.07 20.36
N SER A 18 21.28 31.19 19.74
CA SER A 18 20.60 32.29 20.42
C SER A 18 19.19 31.91 20.85
N GLU A 19 18.57 30.95 20.16
CA GLU A 19 17.19 30.54 20.37
C GLU A 19 17.02 29.01 20.27
N PHE A 20 16.06 28.51 21.04
CA PHE A 20 15.74 27.10 21.16
C PHE A 20 14.23 26.91 21.12
N GLU A 21 13.73 26.13 20.15
CA GLU A 21 12.31 25.88 19.98
C GLU A 21 12.02 24.39 19.79
N ILE A 22 10.91 23.94 20.37
CA ILE A 22 10.42 22.57 20.23
C ILE A 22 9.21 22.59 19.31
N TYR A 23 9.34 21.91 18.17
CA TYR A 23 8.26 21.68 17.23
C TYR A 23 7.71 20.27 17.39
N ARG A 24 6.39 20.14 17.41
CA ARG A 24 5.70 18.84 17.41
C ARG A 24 5.11 18.58 16.02
N PRO A 25 5.60 17.56 15.30
CA PRO A 25 5.00 17.14 14.04
C PRO A 25 3.55 16.68 14.20
N ARG A 26 2.75 16.91 13.16
CA ARG A 26 1.32 16.61 13.10
C ARG A 26 1.04 15.31 12.36
N SER A 27 1.70 15.12 11.21
CA SER A 27 1.44 14.04 10.26
C SER A 27 2.68 13.22 9.97
N THR A 28 3.83 13.86 9.88
CA THR A 28 5.06 13.25 9.35
C THR A 28 6.05 12.98 10.48
N PRO A 29 6.74 11.83 10.50
CA PRO A 29 7.74 11.54 11.53
C PRO A 29 8.88 12.59 11.58
N PRO A 30 9.42 12.90 12.77
CA PRO A 30 10.52 13.87 12.94
C PRO A 30 11.72 13.63 12.01
N VAL A 31 12.13 12.35 11.86
CA VAL A 31 13.29 11.98 11.05
C VAL A 31 13.08 12.30 9.57
N ASP A 32 11.87 12.04 9.06
CA ASP A 32 11.52 12.30 7.67
C ASP A 32 11.45 13.81 7.40
N LEU A 33 10.91 14.58 8.35
CA LEU A 33 10.88 16.05 8.26
C LEU A 33 12.29 16.65 8.16
N ILE A 34 13.26 16.13 8.91
CA ILE A 34 14.66 16.59 8.80
C ILE A 34 15.23 16.31 7.41
N GLN A 35 14.91 15.16 6.81
CA GLN A 35 15.36 14.84 5.46
C GLN A 35 14.73 15.75 4.40
N LEU A 36 13.48 16.17 4.61
CA LEU A 36 12.77 17.09 3.71
C LEU A 36 13.25 18.54 3.85
N LEU A 37 13.91 18.91 4.96
CA LEU A 37 14.50 20.23 5.10
C LEU A 37 15.67 20.45 4.13
N PRO A 38 15.89 21.69 3.65
CA PRO A 38 17.07 22.05 2.88
C PRO A 38 18.37 21.67 3.62
N PRO A 39 19.40 21.17 2.93
CA PRO A 39 20.60 20.59 3.56
C PRO A 39 21.31 21.56 4.51
N GLY A 40 21.33 22.87 4.21
CA GLY A 40 21.94 23.89 5.08
C GLY A 40 21.20 24.13 6.40
N LEU A 41 19.93 23.72 6.50
CA LEU A 41 19.11 23.90 7.69
C LEU A 41 19.07 22.65 8.59
N ARG A 42 19.43 21.48 8.06
CA ARG A 42 19.38 20.21 8.79
C ARG A 42 20.26 20.17 10.02
N GLN A 43 21.39 20.88 9.99
CA GLN A 43 22.35 20.94 11.10
C GLN A 43 21.78 21.61 12.36
N TYR A 44 20.73 22.42 12.21
CA TYR A 44 20.09 23.14 13.32
C TYR A 44 18.92 22.38 13.93
N VAL A 45 18.58 21.21 13.38
CA VAL A 45 17.38 20.45 13.78
C VAL A 45 17.78 19.06 14.20
N GLN A 46 17.33 18.66 15.39
CA GLN A 46 17.49 17.30 15.90
C GLN A 46 16.14 16.66 16.20
N ALA A 47 15.99 15.40 15.77
CA ALA A 47 14.89 14.55 16.19
C ALA A 47 15.26 13.92 17.53
N THR A 48 14.40 14.08 18.53
CA THR A 48 14.59 13.42 19.81
C THR A 48 14.15 11.96 19.65
N GLY A 49 15.08 11.01 19.57
CA GLY A 49 14.80 9.64 19.08
C GLY A 49 13.74 8.81 19.82
N SER A 50 13.29 9.23 21.02
CA SER A 50 12.18 8.58 21.75
C SER A 50 10.88 9.37 21.76
N SER A 51 10.88 10.63 21.31
CA SER A 51 9.72 11.49 21.29
C SER A 51 9.43 11.96 19.88
N ASP A 52 8.15 12.04 19.52
CA ASP A 52 7.70 12.63 18.26
C ASP A 52 7.87 14.16 18.29
N LEU A 53 9.09 14.63 18.58
CA LEU A 53 9.44 16.02 18.77
C LEU A 53 10.70 16.34 17.96
N LEU A 54 10.67 17.54 17.39
CA LEU A 54 11.79 18.18 16.75
C LEU A 54 12.29 19.31 17.62
N THR A 55 13.59 19.31 17.84
CA THR A 55 14.28 20.38 18.54
C THR A 55 15.03 21.22 17.53
N ILE A 56 14.82 22.53 17.56
CA ILE A 56 15.44 23.50 16.66
C ILE A 56 16.33 24.42 17.51
N ALA A 57 17.60 24.53 17.14
CA ALA A 57 18.57 25.36 17.82
C ALA A 57 19.35 26.18 16.78
N ALA A 58 19.00 27.47 16.65
CA ALA A 58 19.60 28.39 15.68
C ALA A 58 19.38 29.85 16.10
N ASP A 59 19.82 30.79 15.25
CA ASP A 59 19.44 32.20 15.37
C ASP A 59 17.97 32.41 14.97
N THR A 60 17.33 33.43 15.53
CA THR A 60 15.89 33.72 15.39
C THR A 60 15.40 33.76 13.95
N GLU A 61 16.18 34.34 13.03
CA GLU A 61 15.83 34.38 11.60
C GLU A 61 15.76 32.98 10.98
N ILE A 62 16.68 32.10 11.36
CA ILE A 62 16.76 30.72 10.88
C ILE A 62 15.65 29.88 11.50
N VAL A 63 15.36 30.05 12.80
CA VAL A 63 14.22 29.37 13.46
C VAL A 63 12.91 29.72 12.75
N ALA A 64 12.65 31.01 12.50
CA ALA A 64 11.45 31.46 11.80
C ALA A 64 11.35 30.86 10.37
N GLN A 65 12.48 30.76 9.67
CA GLN A 65 12.55 30.13 8.35
C GLN A 65 12.23 28.64 8.41
N ILE A 66 12.83 27.91 9.36
CA ILE A 66 12.59 26.47 9.56
C ILE A 66 11.12 26.23 9.87
N LEU A 67 10.54 26.96 10.82
CA LEU A 67 9.14 26.81 11.20
C LEU A 67 8.17 27.06 10.04
N LYS A 68 8.46 28.05 9.19
CA LYS A 68 7.65 28.33 7.99
C LYS A 68 7.67 27.14 7.02
N ILE A 69 8.83 26.53 6.83
CA ILE A 69 8.97 25.34 5.98
C ILE A 69 8.25 24.15 6.61
N LEU A 70 8.47 23.88 7.90
CA LEU A 70 7.84 22.78 8.64
C LEU A 70 6.31 22.85 8.53
N LYS A 71 5.71 24.04 8.73
CA LYS A 71 4.25 24.24 8.57
C LYS A 71 3.73 23.95 7.15
N THR A 72 4.58 24.08 6.14
CA THR A 72 4.20 23.84 4.74
C THR A 72 4.29 22.35 4.38
N ILE A 73 5.30 21.66 4.91
CA ILE A 73 5.55 20.24 4.60
C ILE A 73 4.78 19.27 5.52
N ASP A 74 4.33 19.74 6.69
CA ASP A 74 3.59 18.95 7.68
C ASP A 74 2.15 19.48 7.87
N PRO A 75 1.31 19.43 6.82
CA PRO A 75 -0.08 19.84 6.92
C PRO A 75 -0.89 18.87 7.80
N GLU A 76 -2.07 19.30 8.22
CA GLU A 76 -2.97 18.44 8.98
C GLU A 76 -3.47 17.27 8.11
N PRO A 77 -3.39 16.02 8.60
CA PRO A 77 -3.74 14.86 7.79
C PRO A 77 -5.24 14.86 7.46
N THR A 78 -5.56 14.77 6.17
CA THR A 78 -6.96 14.69 5.71
C THR A 78 -7.39 13.22 5.62
N GLN A 79 -8.44 12.85 6.36
CA GLN A 79 -9.00 11.50 6.29
C GLN A 79 -10.02 11.42 5.14
N VAL A 80 -9.84 10.44 4.24
CA VAL A 80 -10.74 10.21 3.10
C VAL A 80 -11.41 8.84 3.24
N LEU A 81 -12.75 8.82 3.26
CA LEU A 81 -13.54 7.59 3.29
C LEU A 81 -13.80 7.07 1.88
N LEU A 82 -13.17 5.95 1.53
CA LEU A 82 -13.39 5.27 0.25
C LEU A 82 -14.49 4.22 0.39
N LYS A 83 -15.56 4.33 -0.41
CA LYS A 83 -16.63 3.33 -0.50
C LYS A 83 -16.69 2.77 -1.92
N ALA A 84 -16.62 1.45 -2.04
CA ALA A 84 -16.81 0.75 -3.30
C ALA A 84 -17.97 -0.26 -3.16
N HIS A 85 -18.93 -0.21 -4.07
CA HIS A 85 -20.01 -1.18 -4.18
C HIS A 85 -19.76 -2.03 -5.42
N ILE A 86 -19.43 -3.31 -5.22
CA ILE A 86 -19.21 -4.26 -6.32
C ILE A 86 -20.44 -5.15 -6.41
N VAL A 87 -21.15 -5.08 -7.54
CA VAL A 87 -22.29 -5.97 -7.83
C VAL A 87 -21.93 -6.79 -9.06
N SER A 88 -21.93 -8.11 -8.90
CA SER A 88 -21.80 -9.07 -10.00
C SER A 88 -23.08 -9.89 -10.07
N MET A 89 -23.73 -9.89 -11.24
CA MET A 89 -24.95 -10.64 -11.48
C MET A 89 -24.75 -11.50 -12.72
N SER A 90 -24.62 -12.80 -12.51
CA SER A 90 -24.52 -13.80 -13.57
C SER A 90 -25.81 -14.59 -13.63
N ALA A 91 -26.65 -14.30 -14.64
CA ALA A 91 -27.79 -15.13 -15.00
C ALA A 91 -27.35 -16.10 -16.10
N ARG A 92 -27.35 -17.41 -15.80
CA ARG A 92 -27.28 -18.47 -16.80
C ARG A 92 -28.60 -19.21 -16.78
N GLU A 93 -29.45 -18.90 -17.74
CA GLU A 93 -30.63 -19.69 -18.05
C GLU A 93 -30.21 -20.67 -19.15
N LEU A 94 -29.94 -21.92 -18.78
CA LEU A 94 -29.78 -23.02 -19.71
C LEU A 94 -31.14 -23.70 -19.84
N ILE A 95 -31.87 -23.34 -20.89
CA ILE A 95 -33.08 -24.05 -21.30
C ILE A 95 -32.62 -25.23 -22.16
N ASP A 96 -32.67 -26.43 -21.58
CA ASP A 96 -32.47 -27.69 -22.30
C ASP A 96 -33.84 -28.28 -22.65
N GLU A 97 -34.39 -27.86 -23.78
CA GLU A 97 -35.60 -28.47 -24.35
C GLU A 97 -35.21 -29.49 -25.41
N GLY A 98 -34.71 -30.64 -24.95
CA GLY A 98 -34.57 -31.85 -25.76
C GLY A 98 -35.89 -32.60 -25.87
N ALA A 99 -36.63 -32.41 -26.98
CA ALA A 99 -37.72 -33.29 -27.33
C ALA A 99 -37.17 -34.56 -28.01
N GLU A 100 -37.07 -35.68 -27.29
CA GLU A 100 -36.85 -36.98 -27.92
C GLU A 100 -38.12 -37.39 -28.68
N LEU A 101 -38.16 -37.13 -29.99
CA LEU A 101 -39.15 -37.71 -30.89
C LEU A 101 -38.86 -39.20 -31.07
N GLY A 102 -39.32 -40.02 -30.13
CA GLY A 102 -39.34 -41.47 -30.27
C GLY A 102 -40.24 -41.85 -31.45
N LEU A 103 -39.64 -42.38 -32.53
CA LEU A 103 -40.42 -42.96 -33.63
C LEU A 103 -41.22 -44.17 -33.11
N PRO A 104 -42.53 -44.27 -33.38
CA PRO A 104 -43.33 -45.40 -32.92
C PRO A 104 -42.82 -46.68 -33.59
N ARG A 105 -42.33 -47.64 -32.79
CA ARG A 105 -41.96 -48.96 -33.29
C ARG A 105 -43.22 -49.78 -33.50
N VAL A 106 -43.68 -49.86 -34.75
CA VAL A 106 -44.76 -50.76 -35.13
C VAL A 106 -44.21 -52.19 -35.13
N GLN A 107 -44.63 -53.00 -34.16
CA GLN A 107 -44.31 -54.43 -34.10
C GLN A 107 -45.41 -55.18 -34.85
N VAL A 108 -45.20 -55.45 -36.14
CA VAL A 108 -46.12 -56.25 -36.97
C VAL A 108 -45.83 -57.73 -36.72
N GLY A 109 -46.73 -58.39 -36.00
CA GLY A 109 -46.66 -59.84 -35.75
C GLY A 109 -46.99 -60.62 -37.01
N ALA A 110 -46.05 -61.47 -37.44
CA ALA A 110 -46.28 -62.53 -38.41
C ALA A 110 -45.68 -63.83 -37.85
N GLY A 111 -46.52 -64.83 -37.62
CA GLY A 111 -46.04 -66.20 -37.47
C GLY A 111 -46.69 -67.00 -36.34
N PHE A 112 -47.54 -67.93 -36.75
CA PHE A 112 -48.23 -68.93 -35.96
C PHE A 112 -47.26 -69.91 -35.27
N PHE A 113 -47.70 -70.37 -34.10
CA PHE A 113 -47.14 -71.43 -33.26
C PHE A 113 -46.39 -72.56 -33.99
N LYS A 114 -45.21 -72.91 -33.47
CA LYS A 114 -44.82 -74.32 -33.29
C LYS A 114 -43.86 -74.45 -32.12
N ASN A 115 -44.32 -75.16 -31.09
CA ASN A 115 -43.49 -75.66 -30.01
C ASN A 115 -42.35 -76.50 -30.58
N ALA A 116 -41.12 -76.15 -30.23
CA ALA A 116 -40.05 -77.10 -30.05
C ALA A 116 -39.38 -76.75 -28.72
N ALA A 117 -39.83 -77.43 -27.68
CA ALA A 117 -39.06 -77.60 -26.47
C ALA A 117 -37.66 -78.13 -26.85
N ASN A 118 -36.67 -77.71 -26.08
CA ASN A 118 -35.28 -78.15 -26.11
C ASN A 118 -34.49 -77.82 -27.39
N ALA A 119 -33.68 -76.76 -27.31
CA ALA A 119 -32.25 -76.91 -27.57
C ALA A 119 -31.45 -75.81 -26.86
N LEU A 120 -30.99 -76.15 -25.65
CA LEU A 120 -29.62 -75.91 -25.16
C LEU A 120 -29.25 -74.45 -24.82
N THR A 121 -29.39 -74.06 -23.55
CA THR A 121 -28.33 -74.03 -22.50
C THR A 121 -27.37 -72.82 -22.59
N SER A 122 -27.32 -72.03 -21.51
CA SER A 122 -26.17 -71.15 -21.19
C SER A 122 -24.89 -71.99 -21.18
N PRO A 123 -23.74 -71.48 -21.63
CA PRO A 123 -23.04 -70.36 -20.99
C PRO A 123 -22.77 -69.15 -21.90
#